data_AF-A0A5E8BG84-F1
#
_entry.id   AF-A0A5E8BG84-F1
#
_cell.length_a   1.000
_cell.length_b   1.000
_cell.length_c   1.000
_cell.angle_alpha   90.00
_cell.angle_beta   90.00
_cell.angle_gamma   90.00
#
_symmetry.space_group_name_H-M   'P 1'
#
loop_
_entity.id
_entity.type
_entity.pdbx_description
1 polymer ?
#
loop_
_entity_poly.entity_id
_entity_poly.type
_entity_poly.pdbx_seq_one_letter_code
_entity_poly.pdbx_strand_id
1 'polypeptide(L)'
;MSILSSILSLFSLSVLDTRLDPPDDEKKRQSIILSAGPNRWYTKEYYAYGIVFLVTVPLMFKAVIDASSDSYGGILPRWDVNFNFSMLRMVSFNMDRFLAVEFWNSETLSDKDKPSESTISEKERIDTPLPLEQYNLTNYLSYVLYSPLYMAGPILTFNDFYRQTNITLPSITPYRIYRYALRLIFCILVMEFILHYIFWAMTDGIDPPENMIRCMDNNYSALSFWRAWHRSFNKWITRYIYIPMGGSRRNPVLNSLVVFSFVAIWHDIQLRLLIWGWLVVLFILPEILATVIFPAKKVCEKE
;
A
#
# COMPACT_ATOMS: atom_id res chain seq x y z
N MET A 1 -4.07 -1.72 -35.70
CA MET A 1 -3.86 -1.25 -34.32
C MET A 1 -2.37 -1.05 -34.09
N SER A 2 -1.97 -0.09 -33.25
CA SER A 2 -0.58 0.13 -32.88
C SER A 2 -0.11 -0.95 -31.88
N ILE A 3 1.19 -1.27 -31.88
CA ILE A 3 1.80 -2.13 -30.84
C ILE A 3 1.49 -1.58 -29.45
N LEU A 4 1.50 -0.24 -29.29
CA LEU A 4 1.15 0.43 -28.04
C LEU A 4 -0.32 0.17 -27.64
N SER A 5 -1.27 0.18 -28.58
CA SER A 5 -2.66 -0.16 -28.26
C SER A 5 -2.86 -1.64 -27.92
N SER A 6 -2.07 -2.55 -28.51
CA SER A 6 -2.08 -3.96 -28.11
C SER A 6 -1.54 -4.14 -26.69
N ILE A 7 -0.41 -3.48 -26.34
CA ILE A 7 0.15 -3.51 -24.98
C ILE A 7 -0.83 -2.88 -23.97
N LEU A 8 -1.44 -1.74 -24.29
CA LEU A 8 -2.44 -1.10 -23.43
C LEU A 8 -3.71 -1.94 -23.25
N SER A 9 -4.08 -2.77 -24.24
CA SER A 9 -5.21 -3.70 -24.10
C SER A 9 -4.97 -4.78 -23.04
N LEU A 10 -3.71 -5.19 -22.78
CA LEU A 10 -3.37 -6.12 -21.70
C LEU A 10 -3.66 -5.54 -20.29
N PHE A 11 -3.69 -4.21 -20.18
CA PHE A 11 -4.04 -3.49 -18.95
C PHE A 11 -5.48 -2.95 -18.97
N SER A 12 -6.31 -3.39 -19.92
CA SER A 12 -7.71 -2.98 -20.01
C SER A 12 -8.60 -3.73 -19.02
N LEU A 13 -9.69 -3.07 -18.59
CA LEU A 13 -10.60 -3.60 -17.57
C LEU A 13 -11.26 -4.93 -17.98
N SER A 14 -11.46 -5.18 -19.28
CA SER A 14 -12.05 -6.40 -19.81
C SER A 14 -11.07 -7.59 -19.88
N VAL A 15 -9.76 -7.33 -19.90
CA VAL A 15 -8.72 -8.34 -19.67
C VAL A 15 -8.52 -8.62 -18.18
N LEU A 16 -8.88 -7.67 -17.30
CA LEU A 16 -8.71 -7.78 -15.84
C LEU A 16 -9.92 -8.38 -15.08
N ASP A 17 -11.17 -8.13 -15.52
CA ASP A 17 -12.38 -8.83 -15.05
C ASP A 17 -13.17 -9.36 -16.27
N THR A 18 -12.80 -10.55 -16.73
CA THR A 18 -13.32 -11.27 -17.92
C THR A 18 -14.84 -11.53 -17.91
N ARG A 19 -15.52 -11.27 -16.79
CA ARG A 19 -16.98 -11.40 -16.65
C ARG A 19 -17.75 -10.15 -17.06
N LEU A 20 -17.07 -9.04 -17.30
CA LEU A 20 -17.71 -7.79 -17.71
C LEU A 20 -18.19 -7.86 -19.17
N ASP A 21 -17.38 -8.48 -20.03
CA ASP A 21 -17.67 -8.70 -21.46
C ASP A 21 -17.80 -10.21 -21.79
N PRO A 22 -18.85 -10.90 -21.32
CA PRO A 22 -19.10 -12.29 -21.68
C PRO A 22 -19.42 -12.40 -23.18
N PRO A 23 -18.97 -13.44 -23.91
CA PRO A 23 -19.14 -13.52 -25.36
C PRO A 23 -20.57 -13.25 -25.83
N ASP A 24 -20.76 -12.26 -26.71
CA ASP A 24 -22.08 -11.84 -27.23
C ASP A 24 -22.81 -12.95 -27.98
N ASP A 25 -22.06 -13.77 -28.73
CA ASP A 25 -22.58 -14.95 -29.39
C ASP A 25 -23.05 -15.98 -28.35
N GLU A 26 -24.37 -16.10 -28.21
CA GLU A 26 -25.02 -17.05 -27.32
C GLU A 26 -24.58 -18.50 -27.61
N LYS A 27 -24.31 -18.88 -28.86
CA LYS A 27 -23.82 -20.24 -29.17
C LYS A 27 -22.44 -20.47 -28.59
N LYS A 28 -21.54 -19.49 -28.70
CA LYS A 28 -20.20 -19.53 -28.09
C LYS A 28 -20.28 -19.56 -26.56
N ARG A 29 -21.19 -18.79 -25.98
CA ARG A 29 -21.47 -18.77 -24.52
C ARG A 29 -21.98 -20.13 -24.04
N GLN A 30 -22.95 -20.72 -24.73
CA GLN A 30 -23.47 -22.06 -24.41
C GLN A 30 -22.42 -23.16 -24.64
N SER A 31 -21.59 -23.09 -25.69
CA SER A 31 -20.52 -24.07 -25.89
C SER A 31 -19.46 -24.03 -24.78
N ILE A 32 -19.17 -22.84 -24.23
CA ILE A 32 -18.26 -22.71 -23.08
C ILE A 32 -18.91 -23.35 -21.83
N ILE A 33 -20.18 -23.05 -21.55
CA ILE A 33 -20.93 -23.64 -20.43
C ILE A 33 -20.99 -25.17 -20.53
N LEU A 34 -21.25 -25.71 -21.72
CA LEU A 34 -21.30 -27.16 -21.98
C LEU A 34 -19.90 -27.83 -21.98
N SER A 35 -18.82 -27.05 -22.15
CA SER A 35 -17.44 -27.54 -22.03
C SER A 35 -16.91 -27.57 -20.59
N ALA A 36 -17.67 -27.05 -19.62
CA ALA A 36 -17.27 -27.04 -18.22
C ALA A 36 -17.14 -28.49 -17.67
N GLY A 37 -15.94 -28.85 -17.23
CA GLY A 37 -15.66 -30.18 -16.70
C GLY A 37 -16.30 -30.44 -15.33
N PRO A 38 -16.30 -31.71 -14.87
CA PRO A 38 -16.75 -32.06 -13.52
C PRO A 38 -15.89 -31.36 -12.44
N ASN A 39 -16.46 -31.23 -11.25
CA ASN A 39 -15.91 -30.39 -10.19
C ASN A 39 -14.61 -30.98 -9.59
N ARG A 40 -13.50 -30.21 -9.63
CA ARG A 40 -12.14 -30.70 -9.32
C ARG A 40 -11.82 -30.94 -7.82
N TRP A 41 -12.82 -30.99 -6.95
CA TRP A 41 -12.66 -31.06 -5.47
C TRP A 41 -11.99 -32.34 -4.96
N TYR A 42 -11.88 -33.37 -5.81
CA TYR A 42 -11.29 -34.67 -5.48
C TYR A 42 -9.97 -34.95 -6.21
N THR A 43 -9.39 -33.98 -6.92
CA THR A 43 -8.09 -34.16 -7.60
C THR A 43 -6.93 -33.92 -6.64
N LYS A 44 -5.74 -34.43 -6.99
CA LYS A 44 -4.54 -34.35 -6.13
C LYS A 44 -4.05 -32.92 -5.94
N GLU A 45 -4.25 -32.10 -6.96
CA GLU A 45 -3.95 -30.68 -7.03
C GLU A 45 -4.84 -29.93 -6.04
N TYR A 46 -6.15 -30.24 -5.98
CA TYR A 46 -7.06 -29.64 -5.00
C TYR A 46 -6.69 -29.98 -3.56
N TYR A 47 -6.31 -31.23 -3.27
CA TYR A 47 -5.80 -31.59 -1.93
C TYR A 47 -4.49 -30.87 -1.59
N ALA A 48 -3.59 -30.65 -2.55
CA ALA A 48 -2.38 -29.85 -2.35
C ALA A 48 -2.71 -28.37 -2.05
N TYR A 49 -3.66 -27.76 -2.79
CA TYR A 49 -4.16 -26.42 -2.47
C TYR A 49 -4.83 -26.36 -1.09
N GLY A 50 -5.53 -27.43 -0.66
CA GLY A 50 -6.07 -27.55 0.69
C GLY A 50 -5.00 -27.49 1.79
N ILE A 51 -3.87 -28.18 1.59
CA ILE A 51 -2.72 -28.11 2.51
C ILE A 51 -2.11 -26.70 2.52
N VAL A 52 -1.94 -26.07 1.36
CA VAL A 52 -1.46 -24.67 1.27
C VAL A 52 -2.42 -23.72 1.99
N PHE A 53 -3.73 -23.86 1.80
CA PHE A 53 -4.74 -23.03 2.46
C PHE A 53 -4.68 -23.15 4.00
N LEU A 54 -4.54 -24.38 4.53
CA LEU A 54 -4.40 -24.63 5.97
C LEU A 54 -3.13 -24.03 6.59
N VAL A 55 -2.08 -23.78 5.81
CA VAL A 55 -0.84 -23.13 6.29
C VAL A 55 -0.89 -21.61 6.07
N THR A 56 -1.30 -21.17 4.89
CA THR A 56 -1.28 -19.75 4.49
C THR A 56 -2.34 -18.93 5.22
N VAL A 57 -3.55 -19.45 5.43
CA VAL A 57 -4.64 -18.66 6.05
C VAL A 57 -4.33 -18.26 7.51
N PRO A 58 -3.85 -19.16 8.39
CA PRO A 58 -3.37 -18.76 9.73
C PRO A 58 -2.23 -17.74 9.69
N LEU A 59 -1.31 -17.84 8.72
CA LEU A 59 -0.22 -16.87 8.54
C LEU A 59 -0.72 -15.51 8.04
N MET A 60 -1.77 -15.48 7.21
CA MET A 60 -2.42 -14.24 6.76
C MET A 60 -3.10 -13.50 7.92
N PHE A 61 -3.82 -14.20 8.80
CA PHE A 61 -4.39 -13.56 9.99
C PHE A 61 -3.30 -12.95 10.87
N LYS A 62 -2.21 -13.68 11.12
CA LYS A 62 -1.04 -13.15 11.84
C LYS A 62 -0.46 -11.89 11.16
N ALA A 63 -0.32 -11.89 9.84
CA ALA A 63 0.21 -10.74 9.11
C ALA A 63 -0.73 -9.52 9.10
N VAL A 64 -2.05 -9.72 9.20
CA VAL A 64 -3.03 -8.62 9.32
C VAL A 64 -3.00 -8.00 10.72
N ILE A 65 -2.86 -8.82 11.76
CA ILE A 65 -2.62 -8.37 13.15
C ILE A 65 -1.38 -7.47 13.23
N ASP A 66 -0.29 -7.91 12.60
CA ASP A 66 0.98 -7.17 12.53
C ASP A 66 0.86 -5.85 11.71
N ALA A 67 -0.22 -5.65 10.93
CA ALA A 67 -0.39 -4.55 9.98
C ALA A 67 -1.52 -3.54 10.30
N SER A 68 -2.53 -3.89 11.10
CA SER A 68 -3.75 -3.08 11.29
C SER A 68 -3.59 -1.93 12.29
N SER A 69 -2.59 -1.06 12.08
CA SER A 69 -2.34 0.16 12.88
C SER A 69 -2.40 1.42 12.01
N ASP A 70 -2.90 2.53 12.57
CA ASP A 70 -3.42 3.68 11.81
C ASP A 70 -2.41 4.37 10.87
N SER A 71 -2.72 4.47 9.56
CA SER A 71 -1.88 5.18 8.58
C SER A 71 -2.50 5.47 7.18
N TYR A 72 -2.90 6.73 6.93
CA TYR A 72 -2.74 7.53 5.68
C TYR A 72 -3.55 7.24 4.36
N GLY A 73 -3.90 8.24 3.50
CA GLY A 73 -3.87 9.71 3.76
C GLY A 73 -4.02 10.81 2.64
N GLY A 74 -4.02 10.60 1.30
CA GLY A 74 -4.00 11.75 0.33
C GLY A 74 -3.49 11.52 -1.14
N ILE A 75 -3.22 12.60 -1.91
CA ILE A 75 -2.84 12.58 -3.38
C ILE A 75 -1.59 11.76 -3.68
N LEU A 76 -0.49 12.11 -3.03
CA LEU A 76 0.45 11.10 -2.58
C LEU A 76 -0.05 10.79 -1.17
N PRO A 77 -0.37 9.54 -0.80
CA PRO A 77 -1.09 9.28 0.46
C PRO A 77 -0.39 9.74 1.74
N ARG A 78 0.85 10.19 1.60
CA ARG A 78 1.79 10.66 2.62
C ARG A 78 2.52 11.92 2.12
N TRP A 79 1.81 12.86 1.47
CA TRP A 79 2.41 14.11 0.95
C TRP A 79 3.06 14.93 2.07
N ASP A 80 2.43 14.91 3.24
CA ASP A 80 2.88 15.52 4.49
C ASP A 80 4.09 14.79 5.07
N VAL A 81 4.23 13.47 4.85
CA VAL A 81 5.46 12.74 5.17
C VAL A 81 6.61 13.15 4.25
N ASN A 82 6.39 13.29 2.94
CA ASN A 82 7.41 13.82 2.02
C ASN A 82 7.79 15.26 2.39
N PHE A 83 6.79 16.09 2.77
CA PHE A 83 6.99 17.43 3.28
C PHE A 83 7.76 17.42 4.62
N ASN A 84 7.45 16.51 5.55
CA ASN A 84 8.14 16.36 6.83
C ASN A 84 9.59 15.91 6.62
N PHE A 85 9.85 14.96 5.73
CA PHE A 85 11.22 14.56 5.34
C PHE A 85 11.99 15.75 4.74
N SER A 86 11.37 16.51 3.84
CA SER A 86 11.99 17.70 3.24
C SER A 86 12.22 18.80 4.27
N MET A 87 11.25 19.05 5.15
CA MET A 87 11.29 20.06 6.22
C MET A 87 12.36 19.72 7.25
N LEU A 88 12.47 18.46 7.68
CA LEU A 88 13.53 18.03 8.59
C LEU A 88 14.92 18.19 7.97
N ARG A 89 15.10 17.94 6.66
CA ARG A 89 16.35 18.28 5.95
C ARG A 89 16.59 19.79 5.90
N MET A 90 15.57 20.60 5.60
CA MET A 90 15.69 22.06 5.61
C MET A 90 16.06 22.60 7.01
N VAL A 91 15.51 22.03 8.08
CA VAL A 91 15.88 22.35 9.47
C VAL A 91 17.30 21.90 9.77
N SER A 92 17.68 20.65 9.47
CA SER A 92 19.06 20.17 9.68
C SER A 92 20.10 21.04 8.98
N PHE A 93 19.89 21.43 7.71
CA PHE A 93 20.82 22.32 7.02
C PHE A 93 20.95 23.70 7.69
N ASN A 94 19.83 24.30 8.13
CA ASN A 94 19.87 25.61 8.78
C ASN A 94 20.46 25.56 10.20
N MET A 95 20.19 24.48 10.95
CA MET A 95 20.77 24.26 12.28
C MET A 95 22.27 23.93 12.20
N ASP A 96 22.68 23.01 11.33
CA ASP A 96 24.10 22.68 11.10
C ASP A 96 24.88 23.95 10.67
N ARG A 97 24.28 24.81 9.82
CA ARG A 97 24.85 26.11 9.44
C ARG A 97 24.94 27.09 10.60
N PHE A 98 23.90 27.19 11.43
CA PHE A 98 23.88 28.08 12.59
C PHE A 98 24.95 27.67 13.61
N LEU A 99 25.02 26.39 13.96
CA LEU A 99 26.02 25.83 14.87
C LEU A 99 27.44 25.97 14.32
N ALA A 100 27.63 25.81 13.00
CA ALA A 100 28.93 26.11 12.37
C ALA A 100 29.30 27.60 12.49
N VAL A 101 28.35 28.53 12.34
CA VAL A 101 28.60 29.98 12.54
C VAL A 101 28.94 30.30 13.99
N GLU A 102 28.22 29.74 14.98
CA GLU A 102 28.57 29.91 16.40
C GLU A 102 29.94 29.32 16.74
N PHE A 103 30.26 28.12 16.24
CA PHE A 103 31.54 27.47 16.42
C PHE A 103 32.69 28.29 15.82
N TRP A 104 32.64 28.61 14.52
CA TRP A 104 33.72 29.32 13.83
C TRP A 104 33.89 30.79 14.28
N ASN A 105 32.87 31.41 14.87
CA ASN A 105 32.97 32.74 15.48
C ASN A 105 33.38 32.72 16.97
N SER A 106 33.55 31.55 17.58
CA SER A 106 33.88 31.45 19.01
C SER A 106 35.34 31.82 19.28
N GLU A 107 35.55 32.86 20.10
CA GLU A 107 36.89 33.33 20.49
C GLU A 107 37.70 32.29 21.28
N THR A 108 37.08 31.19 21.74
CA THR A 108 37.73 30.13 22.54
C THR A 108 38.23 28.92 21.74
N LEU A 109 38.14 28.92 20.40
CA LEU A 109 38.59 27.78 19.59
C LEU A 109 40.10 27.50 19.72
N SER A 110 40.45 26.29 20.18
CA SER A 110 41.81 25.76 20.11
C SER A 110 42.09 25.11 18.75
N ASP A 111 43.35 25.10 18.31
CA ASP A 111 43.78 24.26 17.18
C ASP A 111 43.52 22.76 17.40
N LYS A 112 43.33 22.33 18.66
CA LYS A 112 42.95 20.95 19.02
C LYS A 112 41.47 20.63 18.83
N ASP A 113 40.61 21.65 18.72
CA ASP A 113 39.17 21.49 18.51
C ASP A 113 38.81 21.39 17.02
N LYS A 114 39.81 21.54 16.14
CA LYS A 114 39.63 21.48 14.68
C LYS A 114 39.38 20.03 14.20
N PRO A 115 38.48 19.83 13.24
CA PRO A 115 38.15 18.49 12.72
C PRO A 115 39.38 17.74 12.20
N SER A 116 39.56 16.48 12.61
CA SER A 116 40.46 15.54 11.93
C SER A 116 39.67 14.65 10.96
N GLU A 117 40.23 14.40 9.77
CA GLU A 117 39.47 13.75 8.67
C GLU A 117 39.46 12.21 8.74
N SER A 118 40.30 11.61 9.58
CA SER A 118 40.57 10.16 9.58
C SER A 118 39.59 9.34 10.44
N THR A 119 38.82 8.46 9.78
CA THR A 119 37.98 7.41 10.43
C THR A 119 37.02 7.92 11.51
N ILE A 120 36.28 8.96 11.14
CA ILE A 120 35.30 9.66 11.98
C ILE A 120 34.11 8.74 12.35
N SER A 121 33.84 8.61 13.65
CA SER A 121 32.69 7.89 14.21
C SER A 121 31.36 8.51 13.75
N GLU A 122 30.26 7.75 13.77
CA GLU A 122 28.93 8.24 13.36
C GLU A 122 28.51 9.49 14.12
N LYS A 123 28.73 9.52 15.44
CA LYS A 123 28.48 10.70 16.27
C LYS A 123 29.34 11.89 15.84
N GLU A 124 30.66 11.69 15.76
CA GLU A 124 31.61 12.75 15.39
C GLU A 124 31.32 13.32 13.99
N ARG A 125 30.86 12.47 13.06
CA ARG A 125 30.50 12.83 11.68
C ARG A 125 29.27 13.74 11.60
N ILE A 126 28.40 13.70 12.61
CA ILE A 126 27.22 14.56 12.78
C ILE A 126 27.60 15.82 13.57
N ASP A 127 28.17 15.65 14.76
CA ASP A 127 28.45 16.71 15.74
C ASP A 127 29.48 17.73 15.25
N THR A 128 30.40 17.32 14.37
CA THR A 128 31.54 18.15 13.96
C THR A 128 31.13 19.08 12.80
N PRO A 129 31.19 20.42 12.97
CA PRO A 129 30.74 21.36 11.94
C PRO A 129 31.60 21.32 10.68
N LEU A 130 31.02 21.76 9.55
CA LEU A 130 31.72 21.93 8.29
C LEU A 130 32.26 23.36 8.12
N PRO A 131 33.21 23.60 7.21
CA PRO A 131 33.57 24.96 6.78
C PRO A 131 32.38 25.70 6.18
N LEU A 132 32.24 27.00 6.46
CA LEU A 132 31.06 27.80 6.11
C LEU A 132 30.73 27.81 4.60
N GLU A 133 31.73 27.66 3.74
CA GLU A 133 31.60 27.55 2.28
C GLU A 133 30.75 26.36 1.81
N GLN A 134 30.67 25.29 2.61
CA GLN A 134 29.93 24.09 2.25
C GLN A 134 28.42 24.23 2.44
N TYR A 135 27.96 25.23 3.18
CA TYR A 135 26.54 25.57 3.34
C TYR A 135 26.03 26.46 2.19
N ASN A 136 26.26 26.00 0.96
CA ASN A 136 25.86 26.68 -0.28
C ASN A 136 24.58 26.08 -0.90
N LEU A 137 23.99 26.79 -1.86
CA LEU A 137 22.72 26.43 -2.51
C LEU A 137 22.77 25.08 -3.24
N THR A 138 23.90 24.73 -3.87
CA THR A 138 24.07 23.47 -4.60
C THR A 138 24.03 22.27 -3.65
N ASN A 139 24.76 22.35 -2.54
CA ASN A 139 24.76 21.31 -1.51
C ASN A 139 23.38 21.22 -0.81
N TYR A 140 22.73 22.35 -0.54
CA TYR A 140 21.37 22.40 0.01
C TYR A 140 20.35 21.67 -0.89
N LEU A 141 20.29 22.02 -2.19
CA LEU A 141 19.37 21.40 -3.13
C LEU A 141 19.68 19.90 -3.31
N SER A 142 20.96 19.52 -3.37
CA SER A 142 21.39 18.12 -3.52
C SER A 142 20.96 17.26 -2.32
N TYR A 143 20.99 17.82 -1.11
CA TYR A 143 20.57 17.16 0.13
C TYR A 143 19.05 17.04 0.23
N VAL A 144 18.32 18.15 0.07
CA VAL A 144 16.85 18.17 0.16
C VAL A 144 16.23 17.27 -0.92
N LEU A 145 16.71 17.35 -2.16
CA LEU A 145 16.16 16.63 -3.31
C LEU A 145 16.80 15.25 -3.57
N TYR A 146 17.57 14.70 -2.62
CA TYR A 146 18.22 13.39 -2.78
C TYR A 146 17.21 12.25 -3.01
N SER A 147 17.02 11.88 -4.28
CA SER A 147 15.87 11.08 -4.74
C SER A 147 15.75 9.66 -4.17
N PRO A 148 16.83 8.89 -3.90
CA PRO A 148 16.70 7.54 -3.35
C PRO A 148 16.08 7.47 -1.95
N LEU A 149 16.09 8.59 -1.22
CA LEU A 149 15.51 8.73 0.12
C LEU A 149 14.43 9.82 0.17
N TYR A 150 13.89 10.27 -0.97
CA TYR A 150 13.01 11.45 -1.03
C TYR A 150 11.56 11.17 -0.58
N MET A 151 11.01 10.01 -0.92
CA MET A 151 9.62 9.64 -0.55
C MET A 151 9.54 8.78 0.73
N ALA A 152 10.51 7.88 0.94
CA ALA A 152 10.60 7.07 2.15
C ALA A 152 12.04 6.58 2.35
N GLY A 153 12.62 6.86 3.51
CA GLY A 153 13.97 6.42 3.87
C GLY A 153 14.44 7.00 5.21
N PRO A 154 15.57 6.53 5.76
CA PRO A 154 16.19 7.16 6.93
C PRO A 154 16.55 8.63 6.69
N ILE A 155 16.48 9.43 7.76
CA ILE A 155 16.89 10.84 7.75
C ILE A 155 18.39 10.90 8.07
N LEU A 156 19.16 11.44 7.14
CA LEU A 156 20.55 11.85 7.34
C LEU A 156 20.57 13.33 7.75
N THR A 157 21.45 13.75 8.66
CA THR A 157 21.77 15.17 8.88
C THR A 157 22.58 15.74 7.72
N PHE A 158 22.74 17.06 7.63
CA PHE A 158 23.46 17.65 6.50
C PHE A 158 24.98 17.40 6.61
N ASN A 159 25.56 17.59 7.80
CA ASN A 159 26.96 17.28 8.07
C ASN A 159 27.31 15.82 7.69
N ASP A 160 26.42 14.87 8.01
CA ASP A 160 26.59 13.45 7.66
C ASP A 160 26.45 13.21 6.16
N PHE A 161 25.35 13.65 5.54
CA PHE A 161 25.09 13.48 4.10
C PHE A 161 26.24 14.02 3.24
N TYR A 162 26.74 15.20 3.56
CA TYR A 162 27.88 15.82 2.86
C TYR A 162 29.15 14.97 2.99
N ARG A 163 29.48 14.52 4.21
CA ARG A 163 30.66 13.68 4.46
C ARG A 163 30.55 12.31 3.78
N GLN A 164 29.39 11.66 3.78
CA GLN A 164 29.17 10.39 3.06
C GLN A 164 29.20 10.54 1.53
N THR A 165 28.85 11.70 1.01
CA THR A 165 28.92 11.98 -0.44
C THR A 165 30.37 12.10 -0.92
N ASN A 166 31.25 12.67 -0.08
CA ASN A 166 32.68 12.84 -0.39
C ASN A 166 33.54 11.62 0.00
N ILE A 167 33.20 10.92 1.09
CA ILE A 167 33.96 9.81 1.65
C ILE A 167 33.03 8.60 1.84
N THR A 168 33.26 7.54 1.08
CA THR A 168 32.45 6.32 1.17
C THR A 168 32.72 5.55 2.47
N LEU A 169 31.65 5.13 3.15
CA LEU A 169 31.76 4.41 4.41
C LEU A 169 32.33 2.99 4.22
N PRO A 170 33.28 2.53 5.05
CA PRO A 170 33.81 1.15 5.02
C PRO A 170 32.74 0.05 5.19
N SER A 171 31.56 0.40 5.70
CA SER A 171 30.42 -0.49 5.87
C SER A 171 29.62 -0.75 4.57
N ILE A 172 29.91 0.01 3.50
CA ILE A 172 29.34 -0.11 2.15
C ILE A 172 30.25 -0.99 1.31
N THR A 173 30.07 -2.31 1.40
CA THR A 173 30.80 -3.29 0.59
C THR A 173 29.92 -3.86 -0.52
N PRO A 174 30.47 -4.20 -1.72
CA PRO A 174 29.68 -4.76 -2.82
C PRO A 174 28.98 -6.07 -2.44
N TYR A 175 29.61 -6.88 -1.58
CA TYR A 175 29.00 -8.10 -1.01
C TYR A 175 27.77 -7.83 -0.13
N ARG A 176 27.70 -6.67 0.55
CA ARG A 176 26.50 -6.26 1.31
C ARG A 176 25.40 -5.75 0.39
N ILE A 177 25.76 -4.98 -0.64
CA ILE A 177 24.83 -4.47 -1.67
C ILE A 177 24.18 -5.64 -2.43
N TYR A 178 24.97 -6.60 -2.91
CA TYR A 178 24.48 -7.76 -3.66
C TYR A 178 23.48 -8.60 -2.86
N ARG A 179 23.75 -8.87 -1.57
CA ARG A 179 22.80 -9.58 -0.69
C ARG A 179 21.49 -8.81 -0.48
N TYR A 180 21.53 -7.47 -0.49
CA TYR A 180 20.33 -6.64 -0.45
C TYR A 180 19.53 -6.68 -1.77
N ALA A 181 20.22 -6.69 -2.92
CA ALA A 181 19.58 -6.80 -4.23
C ALA A 181 18.87 -8.16 -4.41
N LEU A 182 19.51 -9.28 -4.01
CA LEU A 182 18.86 -10.60 -4.02
C LEU A 182 17.59 -10.63 -3.16
N ARG A 183 17.61 -10.01 -1.97
CA ARG A 183 16.45 -9.91 -1.09
C ARG A 183 15.29 -9.15 -1.75
N LEU A 184 15.58 -8.05 -2.45
CA LEU A 184 14.57 -7.27 -3.16
C LEU A 184 13.91 -8.09 -4.29
N ILE A 185 14.72 -8.79 -5.09
CA ILE A 185 14.23 -9.65 -6.18
C ILE A 185 13.33 -10.76 -5.64
N PHE A 186 13.72 -11.41 -4.54
CA PHE A 186 12.90 -12.44 -3.87
C PHE A 186 11.52 -11.90 -3.46
N CYS A 187 11.43 -10.71 -2.87
CA CYS A 187 10.15 -10.10 -2.49
C CYS A 187 9.23 -9.83 -3.69
N ILE A 188 9.79 -9.40 -4.84
CA ILE A 188 9.01 -9.16 -6.07
C ILE A 188 8.46 -10.50 -6.62
N LEU A 189 9.30 -11.54 -6.66
CA LEU A 189 8.88 -12.87 -7.15
C LEU A 189 7.77 -13.49 -6.28
N VAL A 190 7.77 -13.23 -4.97
CA VAL A 190 6.68 -13.68 -4.07
C VAL A 190 5.35 -12.96 -4.37
N MET A 191 5.38 -11.71 -4.83
CA MET A 191 4.18 -10.97 -5.24
C MET A 191 3.59 -11.55 -6.55
N GLU A 192 4.43 -11.78 -7.55
CA GLU A 192 4.03 -12.45 -8.81
C GLU A 192 3.50 -13.88 -8.57
N PHE A 193 4.04 -14.58 -7.57
CA PHE A 193 3.56 -15.89 -7.15
C PHE A 193 2.15 -15.86 -6.53
N ILE A 194 1.61 -14.70 -6.12
CA ILE A 194 0.21 -14.58 -5.71
C ILE A 194 -0.72 -14.48 -6.94
N LEU A 195 -0.33 -13.71 -7.96
CA LEU A 195 -1.06 -13.62 -9.24
C LEU A 195 -1.13 -14.99 -9.95
N HIS A 196 -0.13 -15.84 -9.75
CA HIS A 196 -0.08 -17.22 -10.23
C HIS A 196 -1.31 -18.06 -9.80
N TYR A 197 -1.86 -17.86 -8.59
CA TYR A 197 -3.05 -18.61 -8.14
C TYR A 197 -4.33 -18.19 -8.85
N ILE A 198 -4.44 -16.92 -9.25
CA ILE A 198 -5.57 -16.43 -10.08
C ILE A 198 -5.50 -17.06 -11.48
N PHE A 199 -4.30 -17.15 -12.05
CA PHE A 199 -4.07 -17.88 -13.31
C PHE A 199 -4.50 -19.35 -13.22
N TRP A 200 -4.06 -20.10 -12.19
CA TRP A 200 -4.45 -21.51 -12.06
C TRP A 200 -5.95 -21.71 -11.91
N ALA A 201 -6.65 -20.87 -11.15
CA ALA A 201 -8.11 -20.93 -11.05
C ALA A 201 -8.79 -20.83 -12.43
N MET A 202 -8.31 -19.92 -13.30
CA MET A 202 -8.82 -19.80 -14.67
C MET A 202 -8.53 -21.05 -15.51
N THR A 203 -7.36 -21.70 -15.35
CA THR A 203 -7.08 -23.00 -16.00
C THR A 203 -7.93 -24.16 -15.46
N ASP A 204 -8.45 -24.02 -14.23
CA ASP A 204 -9.44 -24.94 -13.66
C ASP A 204 -10.85 -24.75 -14.24
N GLY A 205 -11.09 -23.66 -14.97
CA GLY A 205 -12.40 -23.24 -15.47
C GLY A 205 -13.18 -22.39 -14.46
N ILE A 206 -12.52 -21.88 -13.42
CA ILE A 206 -13.09 -21.05 -12.36
C ILE A 206 -12.64 -19.60 -12.59
N ASP A 207 -13.58 -18.67 -12.71
CA ASP A 207 -13.29 -17.24 -12.85
C ASP A 207 -13.33 -16.56 -11.45
N PRO A 208 -12.18 -16.35 -10.77
CA PRO A 208 -12.16 -15.86 -9.40
C PRO A 208 -12.52 -14.36 -9.32
N PRO A 209 -13.26 -13.91 -8.30
CA PRO A 209 -13.59 -12.50 -8.12
C PRO A 209 -12.35 -11.67 -7.78
N GLU A 210 -11.86 -10.91 -8.77
CA GLU A 210 -10.87 -9.85 -8.58
C GLU A 210 -11.28 -8.95 -7.40
N ASN A 211 -10.31 -8.72 -6.51
CA ASN A 211 -10.47 -8.12 -5.20
C ASN A 211 -10.33 -6.60 -5.20
N MET A 212 -9.64 -6.01 -6.18
CA MET A 212 -9.44 -4.55 -6.30
C MET A 212 -9.72 -4.05 -7.72
N ILE A 213 -11.00 -3.82 -8.04
CA ILE A 213 -11.39 -3.21 -9.34
C ILE A 213 -10.95 -1.74 -9.47
N ARG A 214 -10.65 -1.08 -8.35
CA ARG A 214 -10.20 0.32 -8.30
C ARG A 214 -9.13 0.47 -7.24
N CYS A 215 -8.10 1.29 -7.52
CA CYS A 215 -7.21 1.79 -6.48
C CYS A 215 -8.00 2.56 -5.41
N MET A 216 -7.49 2.58 -4.18
CA MET A 216 -8.14 3.18 -3.01
C MET A 216 -8.64 4.61 -3.30
N ASP A 217 -7.77 5.41 -3.90
CA ASP A 217 -7.96 6.85 -4.13
C ASP A 217 -8.91 7.18 -5.30
N ASN A 218 -9.42 6.17 -6.02
CA ASN A 218 -10.32 6.33 -7.18
C ASN A 218 -11.78 5.93 -6.86
N ASN A 219 -12.25 6.26 -5.66
CA ASN A 219 -13.61 5.97 -5.19
C ASN A 219 -14.33 7.25 -4.76
N TYR A 220 -15.50 7.51 -5.38
CA TYR A 220 -16.29 8.74 -5.19
C TYR A 220 -17.32 8.68 -4.06
N SER A 221 -17.45 7.53 -3.36
CA SER A 221 -18.34 7.37 -2.21
C SER A 221 -17.79 6.28 -1.28
N ALA A 222 -18.06 6.39 0.03
CA ALA A 222 -17.53 5.46 1.01
C ALA A 222 -18.22 4.08 0.91
N LEU A 223 -19.54 4.05 0.66
CA LEU A 223 -20.24 2.79 0.37
C LEU A 223 -19.76 2.17 -0.96
N SER A 224 -19.26 2.95 -1.91
CA SER A 224 -18.71 2.44 -3.17
C SER A 224 -17.30 1.88 -2.99
N PHE A 225 -16.45 2.57 -2.22
CA PHE A 225 -15.15 2.07 -1.77
C PHE A 225 -15.28 0.69 -1.09
N TRP A 226 -16.15 0.56 -0.08
CA TRP A 226 -16.31 -0.70 0.66
C TRP A 226 -16.91 -1.85 -0.17
N ARG A 227 -17.50 -1.58 -1.34
CA ARG A 227 -17.95 -2.59 -2.32
C ARG A 227 -16.86 -3.00 -3.32
N ALA A 228 -15.89 -2.12 -3.55
CA ALA A 228 -14.78 -2.33 -4.48
C ALA A 228 -13.53 -2.92 -3.80
N TRP A 229 -13.26 -2.56 -2.55
CA TRP A 229 -12.20 -3.11 -1.71
C TRP A 229 -12.51 -4.53 -1.25
N HIS A 230 -11.54 -5.45 -1.40
CA HIS A 230 -11.66 -6.89 -1.12
C HIS A 230 -13.00 -7.48 -1.62
N ARG A 231 -13.36 -7.16 -2.88
CA ARG A 231 -14.68 -7.42 -3.47
C ARG A 231 -15.22 -8.85 -3.30
N SER A 232 -14.37 -9.88 -3.27
CA SER A 232 -14.79 -11.26 -3.00
C SER A 232 -15.45 -11.42 -1.63
N PHE A 233 -14.84 -10.85 -0.58
CA PHE A 233 -15.31 -10.87 0.80
C PHE A 233 -16.53 -9.97 0.99
N ASN A 234 -16.56 -8.79 0.36
CA ASN A 234 -17.75 -7.94 0.35
C ASN A 234 -18.98 -8.65 -0.27
N LYS A 235 -18.82 -9.35 -1.40
CA LYS A 235 -19.88 -10.19 -2.00
C LYS A 235 -20.37 -11.26 -1.03
N TRP A 236 -19.45 -11.97 -0.35
CA TRP A 236 -19.76 -13.02 0.61
C TRP A 236 -20.58 -12.46 1.80
N ILE A 237 -20.07 -11.42 2.46
CA ILE A 237 -20.75 -10.72 3.57
C ILE A 237 -22.13 -10.21 3.15
N THR A 238 -22.23 -9.59 1.97
CA THR A 238 -23.50 -9.06 1.46
C THR A 238 -24.53 -10.18 1.29
N ARG A 239 -24.11 -11.34 0.75
CA ARG A 239 -25.00 -12.48 0.50
C ARG A 239 -25.41 -13.24 1.76
N TYR A 240 -24.49 -13.46 2.71
CA TYR A 240 -24.69 -14.37 3.84
C TYR A 240 -24.98 -13.67 5.18
N ILE A 241 -24.67 -12.37 5.31
CA ILE A 241 -24.93 -11.59 6.53
C ILE A 241 -25.94 -10.46 6.24
N TYR A 242 -25.61 -9.54 5.33
CA TYR A 242 -26.40 -8.31 5.15
C TYR A 242 -27.81 -8.56 4.58
N ILE A 243 -27.95 -9.36 3.52
CA ILE A 243 -29.25 -9.67 2.90
C ILE A 243 -30.19 -10.44 3.85
N PRO A 244 -29.76 -11.52 4.54
CA PRO A 244 -30.59 -12.22 5.52
C PRO A 244 -31.16 -11.34 6.65
N MET A 245 -30.43 -10.31 7.09
CA MET A 245 -30.93 -9.33 8.08
C MET A 245 -31.93 -8.30 7.50
N GLY A 246 -32.45 -8.52 6.29
CA GLY A 246 -33.38 -7.63 5.60
C GLY A 246 -32.72 -6.55 4.74
N GLY A 247 -31.39 -6.61 4.57
CA GLY A 247 -30.61 -5.71 3.72
C GLY A 247 -30.87 -4.23 4.01
N SER A 248 -30.95 -3.43 2.95
CA SER A 248 -31.18 -1.98 3.07
C SER A 248 -32.64 -1.56 3.29
N ARG A 249 -33.58 -2.53 3.35
CA ARG A 249 -35.03 -2.23 3.45
C ARG A 249 -35.58 -2.18 4.87
N ARG A 250 -34.89 -2.80 5.85
CA ARG A 250 -35.33 -2.85 7.24
C ARG A 250 -34.51 -1.92 8.12
N ASN A 251 -33.33 -2.37 8.54
CA ASN A 251 -32.45 -1.61 9.43
C ASN A 251 -31.04 -1.49 8.81
N PRO A 252 -30.82 -0.70 7.74
CA PRO A 252 -29.53 -0.63 7.06
C PRO A 252 -28.36 -0.28 8.00
N VAL A 253 -28.59 0.58 9.00
CA VAL A 253 -27.59 0.99 10.00
C VAL A 253 -27.19 -0.18 10.91
N LEU A 254 -28.16 -0.88 11.51
CA LEU A 254 -27.92 -2.05 12.36
C LEU A 254 -27.23 -3.17 11.57
N ASN A 255 -27.66 -3.37 10.33
CA ASN A 255 -27.12 -4.40 9.44
C ASN A 255 -25.67 -4.10 9.08
N SER A 256 -25.31 -2.84 8.86
CA SER A 256 -23.90 -2.41 8.71
C SER A 256 -23.11 -2.56 10.02
N LEU A 257 -23.68 -2.24 11.18
CA LEU A 257 -23.02 -2.40 12.48
C LEU A 257 -22.62 -3.85 12.76
N VAL A 258 -23.53 -4.80 12.51
CA VAL A 258 -23.27 -6.24 12.64
C VAL A 258 -22.21 -6.70 11.62
N VAL A 259 -22.31 -6.23 10.37
CA VAL A 259 -21.33 -6.53 9.31
C VAL A 259 -19.92 -6.08 9.69
N PHE A 260 -19.72 -4.81 10.08
CA PHE A 260 -18.39 -4.32 10.42
C PHE A 260 -17.85 -4.86 11.75
N SER A 261 -18.74 -5.22 12.69
CA SER A 261 -18.32 -5.96 13.89
C SER A 261 -17.82 -7.37 13.54
N PHE A 262 -18.49 -8.07 12.60
CA PHE A 262 -18.01 -9.34 12.07
C PHE A 262 -16.68 -9.18 11.32
N VAL A 263 -16.53 -8.15 10.48
CA VAL A 263 -15.25 -7.86 9.77
C VAL A 263 -14.11 -7.64 10.77
N ALA A 264 -14.33 -6.85 11.82
CA ALA A 264 -13.32 -6.63 12.86
C ALA A 264 -12.91 -7.94 13.54
N ILE A 265 -13.88 -8.71 14.04
CA ILE A 265 -13.66 -10.00 14.73
C ILE A 265 -13.01 -11.05 13.80
N TRP A 266 -13.35 -11.02 12.51
CA TRP A 266 -12.75 -11.90 11.49
C TRP A 266 -11.29 -11.57 11.21
N HIS A 267 -10.89 -10.29 11.28
CA HIS A 267 -9.49 -9.89 11.15
C HIS A 267 -8.68 -10.22 12.40
N ASP A 268 -9.13 -9.79 13.59
CA ASP A 268 -8.60 -10.23 14.90
C ASP A 268 -9.52 -9.83 16.06
N ILE A 269 -9.40 -10.55 17.19
CA ILE A 269 -10.15 -10.31 18.43
C ILE A 269 -9.48 -9.19 19.26
N GLN A 270 -9.28 -8.02 18.63
CA GLN A 270 -8.77 -6.81 19.27
C GLN A 270 -9.82 -5.70 19.37
N LEU A 271 -9.92 -5.10 20.56
CA LEU A 271 -10.82 -3.96 20.80
C LEU A 271 -10.51 -2.76 19.89
N ARG A 272 -9.25 -2.58 19.46
CA ARG A 272 -8.84 -1.54 18.49
C ARG A 272 -9.54 -1.72 17.14
N LEU A 273 -9.52 -2.92 16.59
CA LEU A 273 -10.19 -3.28 15.34
C LEU A 273 -11.72 -3.14 15.45
N LEU A 274 -12.30 -3.49 16.60
CA LEU A 274 -13.73 -3.36 16.84
C LEU A 274 -14.17 -1.88 16.92
N ILE A 275 -13.41 -1.03 17.62
CA ILE A 275 -13.62 0.42 17.67
C ILE A 275 -13.47 1.02 16.27
N TRP A 276 -12.44 0.64 15.51
CA TRP A 276 -12.24 1.05 14.12
C TRP A 276 -13.44 0.66 13.24
N GLY A 277 -13.95 -0.58 13.35
CA GLY A 277 -15.14 -1.03 12.62
C GLY A 277 -16.40 -0.21 12.95
N TRP A 278 -16.59 0.17 14.21
CA TRP A 278 -17.69 1.04 14.63
C TRP A 278 -17.51 2.50 14.17
N LEU A 279 -16.28 3.02 14.13
CA LEU A 279 -15.97 4.32 13.55
C LEU A 279 -16.24 4.34 12.04
N VAL A 280 -15.90 3.27 11.31
CA VAL A 280 -16.26 3.14 9.89
C VAL A 280 -17.78 3.16 9.70
N VAL A 281 -18.54 2.47 10.55
CA VAL A 281 -20.03 2.51 10.53
C VAL A 281 -20.56 3.93 10.80
N LEU A 282 -19.94 4.67 11.71
CA LEU A 282 -20.27 6.07 12.00
C LEU A 282 -19.96 6.99 10.80
N PHE A 283 -18.84 6.78 10.10
CA PHE A 283 -18.47 7.58 8.92
C PHE A 283 -19.33 7.29 7.68
N ILE A 284 -19.82 6.06 7.49
CA ILE A 284 -20.79 5.75 6.41
C ILE A 284 -22.24 6.08 6.79
N LEU A 285 -22.53 6.38 8.06
CA LEU A 285 -23.88 6.68 8.54
C LEU A 285 -24.57 7.81 7.76
N PRO A 286 -23.91 8.95 7.42
CA PRO A 286 -24.54 10.01 6.63
C PRO A 286 -24.88 9.55 5.20
N GLU A 287 -24.07 8.69 4.57
CA GLU A 287 -24.35 8.16 3.22
C GLU A 287 -25.50 7.14 3.25
N ILE A 288 -25.60 6.33 4.32
CA ILE A 288 -26.73 5.43 4.57
C ILE A 288 -28.02 6.22 4.82
N LEU A 289 -27.97 7.26 5.65
CA LEU A 289 -29.14 8.10 5.92
C LEU A 289 -29.55 8.90 4.67
N ALA A 290 -28.60 9.45 3.92
CA ALA A 290 -28.87 10.12 2.65
C ALA A 290 -29.52 9.18 1.62
N THR A 291 -29.10 7.92 1.52
CA THR A 291 -29.72 6.93 0.61
C THR A 291 -31.08 6.39 1.10
N VAL A 292 -31.46 6.63 2.36
CA VAL A 292 -32.81 6.37 2.90
C VAL A 292 -33.73 7.59 2.77
N ILE A 293 -33.23 8.81 2.98
CA ILE A 293 -33.97 10.08 2.89
C ILE A 293 -34.18 10.50 1.42
N PHE A 294 -33.14 10.32 0.60
CA PHE A 294 -33.14 10.52 -0.85
C PHE A 294 -32.97 9.15 -1.53
N PRO A 295 -33.98 8.25 -1.46
CA PRO A 295 -33.92 6.98 -2.15
C PRO A 295 -33.79 7.25 -3.65
N ALA A 296 -32.70 6.77 -4.25
CA ALA A 296 -32.43 7.02 -5.66
C ALA A 296 -33.60 6.53 -6.52
N LYS A 297 -34.36 7.47 -7.10
CA LYS A 297 -35.26 7.15 -8.21
C LYS A 297 -34.43 6.46 -9.27
N LYS A 298 -34.89 5.32 -9.78
CA LYS A 298 -34.28 4.64 -10.92
C LYS A 298 -34.31 5.58 -12.13
N VAL A 299 -33.19 6.24 -12.41
CA VAL A 299 -32.93 6.86 -13.71
C VAL A 299 -32.44 5.73 -14.64
N CYS A 300 -33.40 4.89 -15.02
CA CYS A 300 -33.19 3.73 -15.90
C CYS A 300 -34.41 3.55 -16.80
N GLU A 301 -34.60 4.48 -17.75
CA GLU A 301 -35.35 4.23 -18.97
C GLU A 301 -35.01 5.31 -19.99
N LYS A 302 -34.33 4.91 -21.08
CA LYS A 302 -33.59 5.75 -22.05
C LYS A 302 -32.33 6.37 -21.41
N GLU A 303 -31.18 6.37 -22.09
CA GLU A 303 -30.91 6.06 -23.51
C GLU A 303 -30.45 4.62 -23.77
#